data_AF-A0AAQ3G7A5-F1
#
_entry.id   AF-A0AAQ3G7A5-F1
#
_cell.length_a   1.000
_cell.length_b   1.000
_cell.length_c   1.000
_cell.angle_alpha   90.00
_cell.angle_beta   90.00
_cell.angle_gamma   90.00
#
_symmetry.space_group_name_H-M   'P 1'
#
loop_
_entity.id
_entity.type
_entity.pdbx_description
1 polymer ?
#
loop_
_entity_poly.entity_id
_entity_poly.type
_entity_poly.pdbx_seq_one_letter_code
_entity_poly.pdbx_strand_id
1 'polypeptide(L)'
;MTSFTANLPHRHVDQETGHILHVDPVTGAIVARKEIVRRKDPRAEFEAWAAQRRSEDLSADYATLQVAAKKSEAIVPVVEAEPIKRGRPKTVFTNPAAAFMPFLATPHLPNWADDIITGSIYTSAETNTTSGKVNVKSLCVVAALFLSEISAESCRTSEYTLRTAQRIAKAARHAAHGISSYVERHPKIKAALEAELAVEALYRASPT
;
A
#
# COMPACT_ATOMS: atom_id res chain seq x y z
N MET A 1 -2.69 35.10 -32.79
CA MET A 1 -2.88 33.74 -32.24
C MET A 1 -2.52 32.73 -33.32
N THR A 2 -1.30 32.19 -33.30
CA THR A 2 -0.87 31.12 -34.21
C THR A 2 -0.79 29.84 -33.39
N SER A 3 -1.88 29.08 -33.37
CA SER A 3 -1.88 27.73 -32.80
C SER A 3 -0.99 26.86 -33.69
N PHE A 4 0.16 26.43 -33.17
CA PHE A 4 0.90 25.33 -33.76
C PHE A 4 0.06 24.05 -33.58
N THR A 5 -0.61 23.60 -34.64
CA THR A 5 -1.12 22.23 -34.68
C THR A 5 0.09 21.32 -34.75
N ALA A 6 0.51 20.78 -33.60
CA ALA A 6 1.54 19.76 -33.55
C ALA A 6 0.99 18.50 -34.24
N ASN A 7 1.17 18.40 -35.56
CA ASN A 7 0.80 17.23 -36.34
C ASN A 7 1.82 16.13 -36.10
N LEU A 8 1.82 15.59 -34.88
CA LEU A 8 2.69 14.51 -34.47
C LEU A 8 2.17 13.21 -35.09
N PRO A 9 3.05 12.40 -35.73
CA PRO A 9 2.62 11.17 -36.35
C PRO A 9 2.05 10.20 -35.30
N HIS A 10 0.88 9.65 -35.58
CA HIS A 10 0.22 8.64 -34.75
C HIS A 10 1.08 7.38 -34.68
N ARG A 11 1.29 6.86 -33.47
CA ARG A 11 2.07 5.64 -33.25
C ARG A 11 1.13 4.44 -33.21
N HIS A 12 1.27 3.53 -34.18
CA HIS A 12 0.60 2.25 -34.23
C HIS A 12 1.59 1.12 -33.92
N VAL A 13 1.16 0.14 -33.12
CA VAL A 13 1.98 -1.03 -32.76
C VAL A 13 1.36 -2.25 -33.40
N ASP A 14 2.03 -2.76 -34.43
CA ASP A 14 1.66 -4.00 -35.12
C ASP A 14 2.35 -5.18 -34.44
N GLN A 15 1.54 -5.95 -33.70
CA GLN A 15 1.99 -7.12 -32.95
C GLN A 15 2.28 -8.34 -33.84
N GLU A 16 1.63 -8.42 -35.01
CA GLU A 16 1.75 -9.55 -35.94
C GLU A 16 3.05 -9.45 -36.73
N THR A 17 3.36 -8.27 -37.26
CA THR A 17 4.62 -8.06 -37.99
C THR A 17 5.77 -7.68 -37.07
N GLY A 18 5.52 -7.34 -35.80
CA GLY A 18 6.56 -6.99 -34.84
C GLY A 18 7.12 -5.57 -35.03
N HIS A 19 6.33 -4.63 -35.55
CA HIS A 19 6.79 -3.28 -35.88
C HIS A 19 5.96 -2.19 -35.18
N ILE A 20 6.61 -1.06 -34.91
CA ILE A 20 6.01 0.20 -34.51
C ILE A 20 6.00 1.10 -35.74
N LEU A 21 4.80 1.45 -36.21
CA LEU A 21 4.56 2.32 -37.35
C LEU A 21 4.23 3.72 -36.83
N HIS A 22 4.89 4.73 -37.38
CA HIS A 22 4.52 6.13 -37.22
C HIS A 22 3.77 6.55 -38.48
N VAL A 23 2.49 6.87 -38.34
CA VAL A 23 1.57 7.16 -39.44
C VAL A 23 1.18 8.64 -39.38
N ASP A 24 1.22 9.33 -40.52
CA ASP A 24 0.68 10.68 -40.63
C ASP A 24 -0.85 10.63 -40.50
N PRO A 25 -1.45 11.31 -39.50
CA PRO A 25 -2.88 11.23 -39.27
C PRO A 25 -3.73 11.85 -40.39
N VAL A 26 -3.16 12.71 -41.24
CA VAL A 26 -3.91 13.38 -42.31
C VAL A 26 -3.91 12.57 -43.60
N THR A 27 -2.77 11.97 -43.94
CA THR A 27 -2.59 11.24 -45.21
C THR A 27 -2.69 9.72 -45.06
N GLY A 28 -2.58 9.20 -43.83
CA GLY A 28 -2.49 7.76 -43.55
C GLY A 28 -1.17 7.13 -43.99
N ALA A 29 -0.20 7.91 -44.47
CA ALA A 29 1.08 7.40 -44.93
C ALA A 29 1.99 7.00 -43.76
N ILE A 30 2.74 5.90 -43.93
CA ILE A 30 3.74 5.46 -42.95
C ILE A 30 4.99 6.34 -43.09
N VAL A 31 5.23 7.18 -42.08
CA VAL A 31 6.36 8.10 -42.01
C VAL A 31 7.62 7.40 -41.49
N ALA A 32 7.47 6.46 -40.55
CA ALA A 32 8.60 5.68 -40.05
C ALA A 32 8.17 4.30 -39.56
N ARG A 33 9.05 3.30 -39.76
CA ARG A 33 8.90 1.93 -39.28
C ARG A 33 10.06 1.61 -38.34
N LYS A 34 9.76 1.15 -37.13
CA LYS A 34 10.74 0.71 -36.13
C LYS A 34 10.42 -0.72 -35.72
N GLU A 35 11.44 -1.57 -35.55
CA GLU A 35 11.24 -2.93 -35.06
C GLU A 35 10.96 -2.92 -33.54
N ILE A 36 10.08 -3.82 -33.08
CA ILE A 36 9.83 -4.01 -31.65
C ILE A 36 11.02 -4.76 -31.05
N VAL A 37 11.84 -4.06 -30.28
CA VAL A 37 12.87 -4.70 -29.44
C VAL A 37 12.17 -5.44 -28.29
N ARG A 38 11.93 -6.74 -28.48
CA ARG A 38 11.43 -7.62 -27.41
C ARG A 38 12.60 -8.00 -26.50
N ARG A 39 12.40 -7.96 -25.18
CA ARG A 39 13.38 -8.56 -24.26
C ARG A 39 13.40 -10.06 -24.51
N LYS A 40 14.60 -10.64 -24.61
CA LYS A 40 14.80 -12.09 -24.74
C LYS A 40 14.08 -12.79 -23.59
N ASP A 41 13.25 -13.78 -23.90
CA ASP A 41 12.46 -14.49 -22.89
C ASP A 41 13.42 -15.25 -21.93
N PRO A 42 13.46 -14.91 -20.63
CA PRO A 42 14.38 -15.52 -19.67
C PRO A 42 13.97 -16.95 -19.30
N ARG A 43 12.85 -17.45 -19.84
CA ARG A 43 12.32 -18.77 -19.53
C ARG A 43 13.30 -19.91 -19.85
N ALA A 44 14.02 -19.83 -20.97
CA ALA A 44 15.02 -20.84 -21.32
C ALA A 44 16.21 -20.87 -20.34
N GLU A 45 16.63 -19.69 -19.86
CA GLU A 45 17.70 -19.58 -18.85
C GLU A 45 17.24 -20.13 -17.50
N PHE A 46 15.98 -19.86 -17.13
CA PHE A 46 15.36 -20.41 -15.93
C PHE A 46 15.19 -21.94 -15.99
N GLU A 47 14.77 -22.47 -17.14
CA GLU A 47 14.61 -23.91 -17.34
C GLU A 47 15.95 -24.65 -17.28
N ALA A 48 17.01 -24.07 -17.86
CA ALA A 48 18.37 -24.59 -17.77
C ALA A 48 18.89 -24.60 -16.32
N TRP A 49 18.72 -23.51 -15.59
CA TRP A 49 19.08 -23.41 -14.18
C TRP A 49 18.30 -24.41 -13.31
N ALA A 50 17.00 -24.58 -13.57
CA ALA A 50 16.16 -25.52 -12.84
C ALA A 50 16.54 -26.98 -13.13
N ALA A 51 16.97 -27.30 -14.35
CA ALA A 51 17.49 -28.63 -14.69
C ALA A 51 18.79 -28.92 -13.92
N GLN A 52 19.71 -27.96 -13.86
CA GLN A 52 20.96 -28.08 -13.11
C GLN A 52 20.72 -28.34 -11.61
N ARG A 53 19.79 -27.61 -11.00
CA ARG A 53 19.39 -27.79 -9.58
C ARG A 53 18.77 -29.16 -9.29
N ARG A 54 18.10 -29.79 -10.27
CA ARG A 54 17.51 -31.13 -10.09
C ARG A 54 18.52 -32.26 -10.25
N SER A 55 19.61 -32.03 -10.97
CA SER A 55 20.68 -33.02 -11.16
C SER A 55 21.71 -33.05 -10.02
N GLU A 56 21.74 -32.03 -9.17
CA GLU A 56 22.65 -31.97 -8.02
C GLU A 56 22.13 -32.83 -6.86
N ASP A 57 22.99 -33.69 -6.28
CA ASP A 57 22.69 -34.44 -5.06
C ASP A 57 23.05 -33.61 -3.82
N LEU A 58 22.07 -32.91 -3.26
CA LEU A 58 22.21 -32.05 -2.06
C LEU A 58 21.95 -32.79 -0.74
N SER A 59 22.00 -34.12 -0.72
CA SER A 59 21.74 -34.92 0.49
C SER A 59 22.69 -34.59 1.66
N ALA A 60 23.96 -34.30 1.36
CA ALA A 60 24.96 -33.89 2.36
C ALA A 60 24.69 -32.49 2.94
N ASP A 61 24.28 -31.54 2.11
CA ASP A 61 23.92 -30.19 2.55
C ASP A 61 22.67 -30.24 3.45
N TYR A 62 21.70 -31.07 3.09
CA TYR A 62 20.50 -31.29 3.90
C TYR A 62 20.83 -31.89 5.28
N ALA A 63 21.73 -32.87 5.33
CA ALA A 63 22.19 -33.44 6.61
C ALA A 63 22.92 -32.39 7.46
N THR A 64 23.74 -31.54 6.85
CA THR A 64 24.48 -30.47 7.53
C THR A 64 23.53 -29.41 8.11
N LEU A 65 22.49 -29.04 7.36
CA LEU A 65 21.45 -28.12 7.83
C LEU A 65 20.64 -28.72 8.99
N GLN A 66 20.33 -30.02 8.95
CA GLN A 66 19.63 -30.67 10.06
C GLN A 66 20.48 -30.72 11.34
N VAL A 67 21.79 -30.91 11.22
CA VAL A 67 22.70 -30.87 12.37
C VAL A 67 22.82 -29.44 12.90
N ALA A 68 22.90 -28.44 12.03
CA ALA A 68 22.92 -27.03 12.43
C ALA A 68 21.63 -26.61 13.16
N ALA A 69 20.47 -27.06 12.67
CA ALA A 69 19.18 -26.81 13.31
C ALA A 69 19.10 -27.44 14.71
N LYS A 70 19.63 -28.65 14.89
CA LYS A 70 19.69 -29.32 16.21
C LYS A 70 20.69 -28.66 17.16
N LYS A 71 21.78 -28.08 16.65
CA LYS A 71 22.78 -27.40 17.47
C LYS A 71 22.30 -26.05 18.04
N SER A 72 21.28 -25.44 17.45
CA SER A 72 20.70 -24.18 17.94
C SER A 72 19.69 -24.33 19.10
N GLU A 73 19.33 -25.55 19.50
CA GLU A 73 18.50 -25.78 20.69
C GLU A 73 19.38 -25.97 21.94
N ALA A 74 19.93 -24.88 22.46
CA ALA A 74 20.50 -24.89 23.81
C ALA A 74 20.43 -23.51 24.50
N ILE A 75 19.58 -23.47 25.54
CA ILE A 75 19.66 -22.68 26.77
C ILE A 75 19.07 -21.25 26.73
N VAL A 76 17.80 -21.15 27.15
CA VAL A 76 17.28 -20.05 27.98
C VAL A 76 16.37 -20.67 29.04
N PRO A 77 16.51 -20.33 30.35
CA PRO A 77 15.67 -20.89 31.39
C PRO A 77 14.22 -20.43 31.22
N VAL A 78 13.32 -21.41 31.38
CA VAL A 78 11.86 -21.29 31.26
C VAL A 78 11.33 -20.34 32.34
N VAL A 79 10.98 -19.12 31.95
CA VAL A 79 9.84 -18.43 32.53
C VAL A 79 8.65 -18.85 31.67
N GLU A 80 7.58 -19.38 32.28
CA GLU A 80 6.34 -19.77 31.61
C GLU A 80 5.69 -18.56 30.92
N ALA A 81 6.18 -18.23 29.73
CA ALA A 81 5.47 -17.40 28.78
C ALA A 81 4.71 -18.33 27.85
N GLU A 82 3.40 -18.11 27.73
CA GLU A 82 2.53 -18.84 26.81
C GLU A 82 3.17 -18.98 25.43
N PRO A 83 2.99 -20.14 24.75
CA PRO A 83 3.69 -20.42 23.51
C PRO A 83 3.41 -19.34 22.47
N ILE A 84 4.42 -18.52 22.16
CA ILE A 84 4.38 -17.51 21.11
C ILE A 84 4.11 -18.25 19.80
N LYS A 85 2.89 -18.13 19.28
CA LYS A 85 2.50 -18.74 18.00
C LYS A 85 3.45 -18.22 16.92
N ARG A 86 4.34 -19.09 16.43
CA ARG A 86 5.24 -18.79 15.30
C ARG A 86 4.40 -18.42 14.08
N GLY A 87 4.40 -17.13 13.74
CA GLY A 87 3.66 -16.56 12.62
C GLY A 87 4.20 -15.17 12.26
N ARG A 88 3.74 -14.60 11.14
CA ARG A 88 4.10 -13.23 10.74
C ARG A 88 3.75 -12.27 11.88
N PRO A 89 4.67 -11.38 12.32
CA PRO A 89 4.37 -10.39 13.34
C PRO A 89 3.10 -9.62 12.98
N LYS A 90 2.26 -9.34 13.99
CA LYS A 90 1.07 -8.53 13.80
C LYS A 90 1.49 -7.18 13.22
N THR A 91 0.90 -6.80 12.09
CA THR A 91 1.14 -5.49 11.49
C THR A 91 0.41 -4.44 12.32
N VAL A 92 1.08 -3.93 13.35
CA VAL A 92 0.66 -2.76 14.11
C VAL A 92 1.26 -1.53 13.42
N PHE A 93 0.45 -0.49 13.24
CA PHE A 93 0.86 0.75 12.61
C PHE A 93 0.53 1.90 13.54
N THR A 94 1.54 2.64 13.98
CA THR A 94 1.37 3.88 14.75
C THR A 94 0.73 4.93 13.83
N ASN A 95 -0.41 5.46 14.25
CA ASN A 95 -1.20 6.38 13.43
C ASN A 95 -0.76 7.84 13.65
N PRO A 96 -0.07 8.46 12.68
CA PRO A 96 0.35 9.86 12.80
C PRO A 96 -0.82 10.85 12.78
N ALA A 97 -1.97 10.45 12.23
CA ALA A 97 -3.15 11.31 12.10
C ALA A 97 -4.04 11.31 13.36
N ALA A 98 -3.85 10.36 14.29
CA ALA A 98 -4.72 10.18 15.44
C ALA A 98 -4.85 11.46 16.29
N ALA A 99 -3.75 12.19 16.47
CA ALA A 99 -3.72 13.44 17.20
C ALA A 99 -4.55 14.55 16.54
N PHE A 100 -4.66 14.55 15.21
CA PHE A 100 -5.38 15.59 14.47
C PHE A 100 -6.87 15.30 14.31
N MET A 101 -7.27 14.02 14.34
CA MET A 101 -8.65 13.62 14.04
C MET A 101 -9.74 14.29 14.88
N PRO A 102 -9.58 14.51 16.20
CA PRO A 102 -10.59 15.23 17.00
C PRO A 102 -10.87 16.65 16.48
N PHE A 103 -9.82 17.34 16.01
CA PHE A 103 -9.91 18.70 15.47
C PHE A 103 -10.40 18.71 14.03
N LEU A 104 -10.06 17.70 13.25
CA LEU A 104 -10.48 17.60 11.85
C LEU A 104 -11.95 17.17 11.71
N ALA A 105 -12.47 16.34 12.61
CA ALA A 105 -13.81 15.76 12.46
C ALA A 105 -14.95 16.63 13.02
N THR A 106 -14.64 17.78 13.63
CA THR A 106 -15.63 18.63 14.32
C THR A 106 -15.79 19.97 13.61
N PRO A 107 -17.00 20.36 13.13
CA PRO A 107 -18.26 19.62 13.10
C PRO A 107 -18.37 18.61 11.95
N HIS A 108 -17.51 18.70 10.95
CA HIS A 108 -17.40 17.77 9.82
C HIS A 108 -15.96 17.75 9.30
N LEU A 109 -15.57 16.66 8.65
CA LEU A 109 -14.28 16.54 7.99
C LEU A 109 -14.09 17.65 6.94
N PRO A 110 -12.94 18.31 6.88
CA PRO A 110 -12.66 19.24 5.79
C PRO A 110 -12.53 18.45 4.48
N ASN A 111 -12.98 19.05 3.37
CA ASN A 111 -13.05 18.39 2.06
C ASN A 111 -11.74 17.70 1.66
N TRP A 112 -10.59 18.34 1.90
CA TRP A 112 -9.29 17.76 1.56
C TRP A 112 -9.00 16.46 2.34
N ALA A 113 -9.45 16.35 3.59
CA ALA A 113 -9.26 15.14 4.39
C ALA A 113 -10.22 14.05 3.94
N ASP A 114 -11.48 14.42 3.64
CA ASP A 114 -12.47 13.50 3.09
C ASP A 114 -12.05 12.96 1.70
N ASP A 115 -11.48 13.81 0.84
CA ASP A 115 -10.93 13.41 -0.47
C ASP A 115 -9.77 12.42 -0.31
N ILE A 116 -8.87 12.65 0.66
CA ILE A 116 -7.77 11.72 0.96
C ILE A 116 -8.31 10.38 1.46
N ILE A 117 -9.31 10.40 2.36
CA ILE A 117 -9.92 9.19 2.91
C ILE A 117 -10.63 8.41 1.80
N THR A 118 -11.45 9.09 1.01
CA THR A 118 -12.18 8.52 -0.12
C THR A 118 -11.21 7.95 -1.16
N GLY A 119 -10.19 8.72 -1.57
CA GLY A 119 -9.15 8.26 -2.48
C GLY A 119 -8.38 7.04 -1.95
N SER A 120 -8.08 7.01 -0.65
CA SER A 120 -7.43 5.88 0.00
C SER A 120 -8.30 4.63 -0.01
N ILE A 121 -9.60 4.79 0.19
CA ILE A 121 -10.57 3.71 0.13
C ILE A 121 -10.61 3.09 -1.28
N TYR A 122 -10.72 3.93 -2.32
CA TYR A 122 -10.76 3.44 -3.70
C TYR A 122 -9.46 2.78 -4.15
N THR A 123 -8.31 3.27 -3.70
CA THR A 123 -6.99 2.77 -4.15
C THR A 123 -6.50 1.56 -3.36
N SER A 124 -6.73 1.51 -2.04
CA SER A 124 -6.07 0.55 -1.17
C SER A 124 -6.99 -0.54 -0.60
N ALA A 125 -8.29 -0.29 -0.46
CA ALA A 125 -9.25 -1.20 0.19
C ALA A 125 -9.77 -2.33 -0.72
N GLU A 126 -9.28 -2.40 -1.96
CA GLU A 126 -9.81 -3.23 -3.06
C GLU A 126 -11.26 -2.86 -3.42
N THR A 127 -11.51 -2.55 -4.69
CA THR A 127 -12.86 -2.43 -5.23
C THR A 127 -13.36 -3.80 -5.67
N ASN A 128 -14.67 -4.03 -5.57
CA ASN A 128 -15.27 -5.22 -6.15
C ASN A 128 -15.22 -5.09 -7.68
N THR A 129 -14.43 -5.94 -8.34
CA THR A 129 -14.24 -5.91 -9.80
C THR A 129 -15.51 -6.19 -10.59
N THR A 130 -16.49 -6.88 -10.01
CA THR A 130 -17.75 -7.24 -10.67
C THR A 130 -18.83 -6.17 -10.48
N SER A 131 -18.93 -5.56 -9.31
CA SER A 131 -19.96 -4.56 -9.02
C SER A 131 -19.48 -3.11 -9.10
N GLY A 132 -18.17 -2.87 -9.21
CA GLY A 132 -17.54 -1.55 -9.15
C GLY A 132 -17.65 -0.87 -7.77
N LYS A 133 -18.27 -1.53 -6.78
CA LYS A 133 -18.52 -0.95 -5.46
C LYS A 133 -17.31 -1.11 -4.54
N VAL A 134 -17.14 -0.13 -3.66
CA VAL A 134 -16.16 -0.17 -2.58
C VAL A 134 -16.58 -1.22 -1.54
N ASN A 135 -15.62 -2.00 -1.06
CA ASN A 135 -15.86 -3.06 -0.08
C ASN A 135 -15.93 -2.59 1.40
N VAL A 136 -15.71 -1.30 1.66
CA VAL A 136 -15.55 -0.72 2.99
C VAL A 136 -16.33 0.59 3.06
N LYS A 137 -17.02 0.84 4.20
CA LYS A 137 -17.73 2.09 4.45
C LYS A 137 -16.75 3.19 4.90
N SER A 138 -16.92 4.41 4.40
CA SER A 138 -16.06 5.56 4.78
C SER A 138 -16.01 5.80 6.29
N LEU A 139 -17.17 5.77 6.96
CA LEU A 139 -17.27 5.93 8.41
C LEU A 139 -16.43 4.92 9.20
N CYS A 140 -16.26 3.68 8.72
CA CYS A 140 -15.42 2.70 9.39
C CYS A 140 -13.93 3.06 9.30
N VAL A 141 -13.50 3.66 8.19
CA VAL A 141 -12.13 4.15 8.00
C VAL A 141 -11.89 5.39 8.84
N VAL A 142 -12.86 6.31 8.88
CA VAL A 142 -12.83 7.48 9.77
C VAL A 142 -12.67 7.05 11.22
N ALA A 143 -13.48 6.10 11.69
CA ALA A 143 -13.38 5.56 13.05
C ALA A 143 -12.00 4.94 13.34
N ALA A 144 -11.42 4.21 12.38
CA ALA A 144 -10.09 3.65 12.52
C ALA A 144 -8.98 4.72 12.61
N LEU A 145 -9.16 5.89 11.99
CA LEU A 145 -8.21 7.00 12.06
C LEU A 145 -8.17 7.66 13.45
N PHE A 146 -9.16 7.46 14.32
CA PHE A 146 -9.10 7.91 15.71
C PHE A 146 -8.24 7.01 16.60
N LEU A 147 -7.92 5.79 16.16
CA LEU A 147 -7.09 4.87 16.92
C LEU A 147 -5.63 5.32 16.88
N SER A 148 -4.95 5.32 18.03
CA SER A 148 -3.50 5.56 18.10
C SER A 148 -2.70 4.50 17.33
N GLU A 149 -3.21 3.26 17.28
CA GLU A 149 -2.62 2.14 16.56
C GLU A 149 -3.64 1.43 15.65
N ILE A 150 -3.29 1.34 14.37
CA ILE A 150 -4.14 0.73 13.33
C ILE A 150 -3.66 -0.70 13.04
N SER A 151 -4.46 -1.67 13.48
CA SER A 151 -4.28 -3.09 13.19
C SER A 151 -5.61 -3.70 12.74
N ALA A 152 -5.55 -4.87 12.10
CA ALA A 152 -6.77 -5.58 11.72
C ALA A 152 -7.58 -6.02 12.96
N GLU A 153 -6.93 -6.22 14.11
CA GLU A 153 -7.60 -6.55 15.36
C GLU A 153 -8.29 -5.33 15.96
N SER A 154 -7.64 -4.16 15.97
CA SER A 154 -8.25 -2.92 16.49
C SER A 154 -9.39 -2.40 15.59
N CYS A 155 -9.39 -2.73 14.30
CA CYS A 155 -10.51 -2.45 13.39
C CYS A 155 -11.60 -3.53 13.38
N ARG A 156 -11.45 -4.63 14.15
CA ARG A 156 -12.42 -5.73 14.13
C ARG A 156 -13.59 -5.43 15.08
N THR A 157 -14.80 -5.60 14.57
CA THR A 157 -16.04 -5.60 15.35
C THR A 157 -16.73 -6.95 15.21
N SER A 158 -17.78 -7.19 16.01
CA SER A 158 -18.64 -8.37 15.85
C SER A 158 -19.38 -8.40 14.51
N GLU A 159 -19.57 -7.24 13.88
CA GLU A 159 -20.29 -7.08 12.61
C GLU A 159 -19.45 -7.41 11.38
N TYR A 160 -18.12 -7.35 11.49
CA TYR A 160 -17.22 -7.43 10.34
C TYR A 160 -16.35 -8.69 10.35
N THR A 161 -16.22 -9.29 9.17
CA THR A 161 -15.25 -10.37 8.96
C THR A 161 -13.82 -9.85 9.15
N LEU A 162 -12.89 -10.75 9.49
CA LEU A 162 -11.47 -10.43 9.56
C LEU A 162 -10.94 -9.79 8.27
N ARG A 163 -11.42 -10.26 7.11
CA ARG A 163 -11.04 -9.71 5.80
C ARG A 163 -11.49 -8.25 5.64
N THR A 164 -12.69 -7.91 6.09
CA THR A 164 -13.19 -6.53 6.09
C THR A 164 -12.35 -5.64 7.01
N ALA A 165 -12.04 -6.12 8.22
CA ALA A 165 -11.20 -5.40 9.18
C ALA A 165 -9.78 -5.15 8.64
N GLN A 166 -9.19 -6.12 7.93
CA GLN A 166 -7.91 -5.95 7.24
C GLN A 166 -7.96 -4.87 6.15
N ARG A 167 -9.05 -4.82 5.36
CA ARG A 167 -9.26 -3.78 4.33
C ARG A 167 -9.45 -2.40 4.93
N ILE A 168 -10.22 -2.29 6.02
CA ILE A 168 -10.35 -1.04 6.81
C ILE A 168 -8.97 -0.58 7.29
N ALA A 169 -8.22 -1.47 7.95
CA ALA A 169 -6.89 -1.14 8.46
C ALA A 169 -5.95 -0.69 7.33
N LYS A 170 -5.96 -1.36 6.18
CA LYS A 170 -5.15 -0.97 5.02
C LYS A 170 -5.51 0.43 4.49
N ALA A 171 -6.80 0.72 4.35
CA ALA A 171 -7.29 2.04 3.93
C ALA A 171 -6.95 3.13 4.94
N ALA A 172 -7.15 2.86 6.23
CA ALA A 172 -6.85 3.81 7.29
C ALA A 172 -5.35 4.12 7.37
N ARG A 173 -4.46 3.14 7.20
CA ARG A 173 -3.00 3.40 7.15
C ARG A 173 -2.62 4.30 5.98
N HIS A 174 -3.18 4.03 4.80
CA HIS A 174 -2.91 4.84 3.62
C HIS A 174 -3.43 6.28 3.80
N ALA A 175 -4.65 6.42 4.33
CA ALA A 175 -5.26 7.73 4.62
C ALA A 175 -4.48 8.49 5.70
N ALA A 176 -4.06 7.83 6.78
CA ALA A 176 -3.27 8.44 7.86
C ALA A 176 -1.97 9.03 7.33
N HIS A 177 -1.27 8.30 6.45
CA HIS A 177 -0.07 8.81 5.80
C HIS A 177 -0.36 9.98 4.87
N GLY A 178 -1.45 9.91 4.10
CA GLY A 178 -1.91 10.99 3.24
C GLY A 178 -2.24 12.27 4.01
N ILE A 179 -2.97 12.16 5.12
CA ILE A 179 -3.34 13.28 6.00
C ILE A 179 -2.09 13.90 6.61
N SER A 180 -1.20 13.08 7.20
CA SER A 180 0.05 13.56 7.78
C SER A 180 0.91 14.29 6.74
N SER A 181 1.10 13.71 5.56
CA SER A 181 1.83 14.34 4.46
C SER A 181 1.16 15.62 3.96
N TYR A 182 -0.17 15.69 3.97
CA TYR A 182 -0.90 16.90 3.59
C TYR A 182 -0.68 18.02 4.60
N VAL A 183 -0.80 17.73 5.90
CA VAL A 183 -0.56 18.70 6.98
C VAL A 183 0.87 19.23 6.92
N GLU A 184 1.86 18.36 6.74
CA GLU A 184 3.26 18.77 6.61
C GLU A 184 3.52 19.74 5.43
N ARG A 185 2.82 19.55 4.32
CA ARG A 185 2.93 20.40 3.12
C ARG A 185 2.16 21.72 3.24
N HIS A 186 1.32 21.88 4.26
CA HIS A 186 0.50 23.08 4.46
C HIS A 186 0.78 23.71 5.84
N PRO A 187 1.85 24.55 5.95
CA PRO A 187 2.32 25.07 7.23
C PRO A 187 1.26 25.82 8.04
N LYS A 188 0.33 26.52 7.37
CA LYS A 188 -0.78 27.23 8.04
C LYS A 188 -1.73 26.27 8.76
N ILE A 189 -2.07 25.14 8.12
CA ILE A 189 -2.95 24.12 8.70
C ILE A 189 -2.21 23.43 9.85
N LYS A 190 -0.94 23.09 9.64
CA LYS A 190 -0.08 22.50 10.67
C LYS A 190 -0.01 23.37 11.92
N ALA A 191 0.31 24.66 11.77
CA ALA A 191 0.40 25.59 12.89
C ALA A 191 -0.94 25.72 13.65
N ALA A 192 -2.08 25.75 12.95
CA ALA A 192 -3.39 25.79 13.58
C ALA A 192 -3.65 24.51 14.40
N LEU A 193 -3.40 23.33 13.83
CA LEU A 193 -3.58 22.05 14.52
C LEU A 193 -2.64 21.89 15.73
N GLU A 194 -1.39 22.34 15.62
CA GLU A 194 -0.42 22.31 16.71
C GLU A 194 -0.81 23.26 17.85
N ALA A 195 -1.39 24.43 17.53
CA ALA A 195 -1.90 25.35 18.54
C ALA A 195 -3.07 24.73 19.32
N GLU A 196 -4.03 24.12 18.63
CA GLU A 196 -5.17 23.42 19.26
C GLU A 196 -4.70 22.25 20.14
N LEU A 197 -3.74 21.47 19.66
CA LEU A 197 -3.10 20.40 20.43
C LEU A 197 -2.41 20.92 21.70
N ALA A 198 -1.72 22.06 21.62
CA ALA A 198 -1.07 22.68 22.76
C ALA A 198 -2.10 23.13 23.81
N VAL A 199 -3.22 23.72 23.37
CA VAL A 199 -4.33 24.10 24.25
C VAL A 199 -4.94 22.89 24.93
N GLU A 200 -5.21 21.81 24.18
CA GLU A 200 -5.75 20.57 24.77
C GLU A 200 -4.76 19.96 25.78
N ALA A 201 -3.47 19.95 25.47
CA ALA A 201 -2.44 19.44 26.38
C ALA A 201 -2.37 20.27 27.67
N LEU A 202 -2.46 21.60 27.57
CA LEU A 202 -2.54 22.51 28.73
C LEU A 202 -3.77 22.23 29.59
N TYR A 203 -4.93 22.03 28.95
CA TYR A 203 -6.17 21.71 29.65
C TYR A 203 -6.08 20.37 30.40
N ARG A 204 -5.55 19.32 29.76
CA ARG A 204 -5.35 18.00 30.38
C ARG A 204 -4.32 17.99 31.51
N ALA A 205 -3.34 18.90 31.47
CA ALA A 205 -2.31 19.01 32.49
C ALA A 205 -2.74 19.83 33.72
N SER A 206 -3.85 20.55 33.65
CA SER A 206 -4.39 21.29 34.79
C SER A 206 -4.93 20.31 35.85
N PRO A 207 -4.46 20.38 37.11
CA PRO A 207 -5.05 19.60 38.19
C PRO A 207 -6.49 20.05 38.40
N THR A 208 -7.42 19.10 38.38
CA THR A 208 -8.82 19.28 38.81
C THR A 208 -8.93 19.41 40.31
#